data_AF-A0A3L7NUI5-F1
#
_entry.id   AF-A0A3L7NUI5-F1
#
_cell.length_a   1.000
_cell.length_b   1.000
_cell.length_c   1.000
_cell.angle_alpha   90.00
_cell.angle_beta   90.00
_cell.angle_gamma   90.00
#
_symmetry.space_group_name_H-M   'P 1'
#
loop_
_entity.id
_entity.type
_entity.pdbx_description
1 polymer ?
#
loop_
_entity_poly.entity_id
_entity_poly.type
_entity_poly.pdbx_seq_one_letter_code
_entity_poly.pdbx_strand_id
1 'polypeptide(L)'
;MFNKIAWIGWGLTIAGILVAAPIVLGRGNPALSRSRDTISAMSDVERNVLKRKYELYRTLTEVERDELRQLHSQLEQDRSKGPRYLDAMRLYCDWLKTIDAWQQDDLAHISQPQEKVQRVASIVKERSDAEDSEAEARPGAGPLQAARLNEQQLSKVFDYLTRRLTLTAEEQQQVDKLQGLKRFGYQLRLLREQGGQNPEKALRTLSEAELAQMVEETGNADLKQFFSGPIDIEKRKRFVVRAIFISCMDQLSREAASVSEDKLRAHLATLPPEQQDQLLQLRADQFKARLLRSYLLADSDVAELRSLIDREINAARKRLQGGPPGDGPNGEGRGPRGDGPKGMRGILGRQLGKNRLPDPNDREPPPEGPPPGGPRPEFGPDGEPPPPRP
;
A
#
# COMPACT_ATOMS: atom_id res chain seq x y z
N MET A 1 -12.10 13.58 33.25
CA MET A 1 -10.84 14.34 33.29
C MET A 1 -10.06 13.96 32.04
N PHE A 2 -10.02 14.85 31.06
CA PHE A 2 -9.42 14.57 29.75
C PHE A 2 -7.90 14.71 29.83
N ASN A 3 -7.18 13.65 29.46
CA ASN A 3 -5.72 13.56 29.45
C ASN A 3 -5.13 14.58 28.46
N LYS A 4 -4.47 15.63 28.97
CA LYS A 4 -3.86 16.72 28.18
C LYS A 4 -2.42 16.46 27.72
N ILE A 5 -1.86 15.29 27.99
CA ILE A 5 -0.41 15.01 27.77
C ILE A 5 -0.13 14.27 26.44
N ALA A 6 -1.15 13.94 25.64
CA ALA A 6 -0.96 13.29 24.34
C ALA A 6 -0.39 14.20 23.22
N TRP A 7 -0.18 15.50 23.49
CA TRP A 7 0.20 16.49 22.46
C TRP A 7 1.70 16.79 22.35
N ILE A 8 2.53 16.29 23.26
CA ILE A 8 3.98 16.57 23.26
C ILE A 8 4.72 15.75 22.18
N GLY A 9 4.10 14.69 21.64
CA GLY A 9 4.66 13.88 20.54
C GLY A 9 4.74 14.56 19.17
N TRP A 10 4.21 15.77 19.00
CA TRP A 10 4.11 16.48 17.71
C TRP A 10 4.78 17.85 17.71
N GLY A 11 5.53 18.18 18.78
CA GLY A 11 6.13 19.48 19.03
C GLY A 11 7.50 19.73 18.37
N LEU A 12 7.92 18.98 17.35
CA LEU A 12 9.31 19.02 16.86
C LEU A 12 9.48 19.37 15.37
N THR A 13 8.54 20.15 14.81
CA THR A 13 8.86 21.16 13.78
C THR A 13 9.06 22.56 14.39
N ILE A 14 9.27 22.62 15.71
CA ILE A 14 9.19 23.85 16.50
C ILE A 14 10.57 24.35 16.96
N ALA A 15 11.58 23.48 17.12
CA ALA A 15 12.88 23.91 17.64
C ALA A 15 13.67 24.84 16.69
N GLY A 16 13.41 24.80 15.38
CA GLY A 16 14.08 25.67 14.41
C GLY A 16 13.41 27.03 14.16
N ILE A 17 12.15 27.21 14.59
CA ILE A 17 11.35 28.41 14.27
C ILE A 17 10.91 29.17 15.54
N LEU A 18 10.90 28.56 16.73
CA LEU A 18 10.59 29.25 17.99
C LEU A 18 11.80 29.92 18.68
N VAL A 19 12.93 30.14 18.00
CA VAL A 19 14.00 31.04 18.48
C VAL A 19 13.76 32.47 18.01
N ALA A 20 12.59 33.00 18.37
CA ALA A 20 12.27 34.41 18.20
C ALA A 20 11.34 34.93 19.30
N ALA A 21 11.42 34.36 20.51
CA ALA A 21 10.75 34.94 21.66
C ALA A 21 11.61 34.89 22.93
N PRO A 22 12.49 35.88 23.11
CA PRO A 22 12.63 36.60 24.36
C PRO A 22 11.84 37.90 24.24
N ILE A 23 10.51 37.82 24.33
CA ILE A 23 9.75 38.99 24.73
C ILE A 23 9.76 38.97 26.25
N VAL A 24 10.61 39.83 26.80
CA VAL A 24 10.72 40.35 28.18
C VAL A 24 12.17 40.20 28.70
N LEU A 25 12.79 41.37 28.88
CA LEU A 25 14.11 41.70 29.45
C LEU A 25 15.31 41.78 28.48
N GLY A 26 15.67 43.03 28.14
CA GLY A 26 17.02 43.41 27.68
C GLY A 26 17.08 44.09 26.30
N ARG A 27 17.08 45.44 26.28
CA ARG A 27 17.61 46.21 25.12
C ARG A 27 19.11 45.88 25.01
N GLY A 28 19.51 45.07 24.02
CA GLY A 28 20.93 44.87 23.71
C GLY A 28 21.36 43.49 23.17
N ASN A 29 20.46 42.51 23.01
CA ASN A 29 20.89 41.17 22.55
C ASN A 29 20.91 41.05 21.00
N PRO A 30 22.06 40.78 20.35
CA PRO A 30 22.15 40.62 18.89
C PRO A 30 21.39 39.40 18.33
N ALA A 31 20.96 38.46 19.17
CA ALA A 31 20.06 37.38 18.76
C ALA A 31 18.65 37.92 18.41
N LEU A 32 18.18 38.96 19.11
CA LEU A 32 16.86 39.54 18.92
C LEU A 32 16.71 40.29 17.60
N SER A 33 17.79 40.92 17.12
CA SER A 33 17.77 41.61 15.82
C SER A 33 17.64 40.60 14.68
N ARG A 34 18.42 39.51 14.69
CA ARG A 34 18.32 38.44 13.68
C ARG A 34 16.92 37.82 13.64
N SER A 35 16.34 37.53 14.80
CA SER A 35 14.97 37.00 14.88
C SER A 35 13.95 37.99 14.30
N ARG A 36 14.10 39.28 14.57
CA ARG A 36 13.23 40.34 14.04
C ARG A 36 13.33 40.44 12.51
N ASP A 37 14.54 40.42 11.98
CA ASP A 37 14.79 40.47 10.54
C ASP A 37 14.20 39.23 9.85
N THR A 38 14.38 38.05 10.46
CA THR A 38 13.80 36.79 9.96
C THR A 38 12.27 36.83 9.93
N ILE A 39 11.62 37.32 11.00
CA ILE A 39 10.16 37.47 11.05
C ILE A 39 9.68 38.52 10.03
N SER A 40 10.44 39.59 9.81
CA SER A 40 10.07 40.62 8.83
C SER A 40 10.14 40.12 7.39
N ALA A 41 11.03 39.16 7.10
CA ALA A 41 11.18 38.51 5.81
C ALA A 41 10.16 37.39 5.54
N MET A 42 9.43 36.93 6.57
CA MET A 42 8.38 35.93 6.41
C MET A 42 7.16 36.49 5.68
N SER A 43 6.54 35.65 4.85
CA SER A 43 5.24 35.94 4.23
C SER A 43 4.13 36.07 5.29
N ASP A 44 3.00 36.69 4.92
CA ASP A 44 1.84 36.83 5.82
C ASP A 44 1.31 35.50 6.35
N VAL A 45 1.39 34.45 5.52
CA VAL A 45 1.00 33.09 5.88
C VAL A 45 1.93 32.53 6.96
N GLU A 46 3.25 32.63 6.75
CA GLU A 46 4.26 32.16 7.70
C GLU A 46 4.19 32.93 9.02
N ARG A 47 3.96 34.24 8.97
CA ARG A 47 3.74 35.07 10.17
C ARG A 47 2.49 34.65 10.95
N ASN A 48 1.40 34.33 10.26
CA ASN A 48 0.18 33.82 10.91
C ASN A 48 0.38 32.45 11.56
N VAL A 49 1.12 31.55 10.91
CA VAL A 49 1.50 30.26 11.50
C VAL A 49 2.37 30.46 12.74
N LEU A 50 3.37 31.35 12.66
CA LEU A 50 4.23 31.68 13.78
C LEU A 50 3.42 32.27 14.95
N LYS A 51 2.47 33.17 14.67
CA LYS A 51 1.59 33.76 15.67
C LYS A 51 0.75 32.69 16.39
N ARG A 52 0.09 31.79 15.66
CA ARG A 52 -0.67 30.68 16.26
C ARG A 52 0.21 29.77 17.12
N LYS A 53 1.42 29.45 16.65
CA LYS A 53 2.39 28.64 17.41
C LYS A 53 2.85 29.34 18.69
N TYR A 54 3.06 30.66 18.63
CA TYR A 54 3.41 31.45 19.80
C TYR A 54 2.27 31.54 20.81
N GLU A 55 1.02 31.69 20.35
CA GLU A 55 -0.17 31.65 21.20
C GLU A 55 -0.29 30.29 21.91
N LEU A 56 -0.07 29.19 21.19
CA LEU A 56 -0.02 27.85 21.78
C LEU A 56 1.09 27.71 22.83
N TYR A 57 2.30 28.19 22.53
CA TYR A 57 3.40 28.18 23.50
C TYR A 57 3.06 28.96 24.77
N ARG A 58 2.32 30.08 24.67
CA ARG A 58 1.87 30.85 25.85
C ARG A 58 0.84 30.11 26.71
N THR A 59 0.11 29.16 26.14
CA THR A 59 -0.84 28.33 26.91
C THR A 59 -0.18 27.20 27.68
N LEU A 60 1.11 26.92 27.43
CA LEU A 60 1.88 25.90 28.14
C LEU A 60 2.24 26.35 29.56
N THR A 61 2.30 25.38 30.48
CA THR A 61 2.79 25.58 31.84
C THR A 61 4.27 25.97 31.84
N GLU A 62 4.77 26.58 32.93
CA GLU A 62 6.20 26.94 33.00
C GLU A 62 7.10 25.69 32.93
N VAL A 63 6.66 24.57 33.52
CA VAL A 63 7.38 23.29 33.46
C VAL A 63 7.54 22.80 32.03
N GLU A 64 6.45 22.77 31.24
CA GLU A 64 6.51 22.39 29.82
C GLU A 64 7.35 23.37 28.99
N ARG A 65 7.31 24.67 29.34
CA ARG A 65 8.14 25.69 28.68
C ARG A 65 9.62 25.51 29.00
N ASP A 66 9.98 25.10 30.21
CA ASP A 66 11.35 24.78 30.60
C ASP A 66 11.88 23.52 29.92
N GLU A 67 11.06 22.48 29.82
CA GLU A 67 11.39 21.27 29.06
C GLU A 67 11.71 21.60 27.59
N LEU A 68 10.90 22.46 26.96
CA LEU A 68 11.14 22.92 25.59
C LEU A 68 12.44 23.73 25.46
N ARG A 69 12.77 24.58 26.45
CA ARG A 69 14.04 25.33 26.46
C ARG A 69 15.24 24.38 26.57
N GLN A 70 15.15 23.36 27.43
CA GLN A 70 16.20 22.36 27.58
C GLN A 70 16.41 21.55 26.30
N LEU A 71 15.32 21.07 25.69
CA LEU A 71 15.38 20.34 24.42
C LEU A 71 16.01 21.19 23.31
N HIS A 72 15.64 22.46 23.21
CA HIS A 72 16.22 23.37 22.25
C HIS A 72 17.74 23.56 22.46
N SER A 73 18.16 23.75 23.72
CA SER A 73 19.59 23.85 24.07
C SER A 73 20.37 22.60 23.67
N GLN A 74 19.80 21.41 23.86
CA GLN A 74 20.42 20.15 23.45
C GLN A 74 20.56 20.05 21.92
N LEU A 75 19.56 20.47 21.17
CA LEU A 75 19.60 20.46 19.69
C LEU A 75 20.60 21.46 19.11
N GLU A 76 20.72 22.65 19.70
CA GLU A 76 21.74 23.63 19.28
C GLU A 76 23.16 23.14 19.59
N GLN A 77 23.36 22.49 20.74
CA GLN A 77 24.64 21.86 21.06
C GLN A 77 24.99 20.73 20.08
N ASP A 78 24.02 19.89 19.71
CA ASP A 78 24.19 18.84 18.69
C ASP A 78 24.59 19.43 17.33
N ARG A 79 23.90 20.50 16.91
CA ARG A 79 24.21 21.20 15.66
C ARG A 79 25.65 21.69 15.58
N SER A 80 26.22 22.10 16.71
CA SER A 80 27.63 22.53 16.80
C SER A 80 28.65 21.38 16.82
N LYS A 81 28.25 20.18 17.27
CA LYS A 81 29.14 19.02 17.47
C LYS A 81 29.01 17.93 16.40
N GLY A 82 28.05 18.08 15.49
CA GLY A 82 27.70 17.12 14.44
C GLY A 82 26.23 16.68 14.61
N PRO A 83 25.37 16.78 13.57
CA PRO A 83 23.91 16.78 13.70
C PRO A 83 23.29 15.39 13.95
N ARG A 84 23.81 14.63 14.92
CA ARG A 84 23.38 13.25 15.17
C ARG A 84 21.91 13.14 15.58
N TYR A 85 21.44 13.99 16.48
CA TYR A 85 20.04 13.95 16.92
C TYR A 85 19.10 14.47 15.83
N LEU A 86 19.51 15.52 15.12
CA LEU A 86 18.72 16.05 14.00
C LEU A 86 18.61 15.04 12.85
N ASP A 87 19.68 14.30 12.55
CA ASP A 87 19.67 13.26 11.52
C ASP A 87 18.83 12.06 11.96
N ALA A 88 18.96 11.60 13.20
CA ALA A 88 18.12 10.54 13.75
C ALA A 88 16.62 10.90 13.70
N MET A 89 16.28 12.15 14.01
CA MET A 89 14.91 12.64 13.91
C MET A 89 14.40 12.71 12.47
N ARG A 90 15.24 13.14 11.51
CA ARG A 90 14.89 13.13 10.09
C ARG A 90 14.63 11.71 9.61
N LEU A 91 15.54 10.78 9.91
CA LEU A 91 15.39 9.37 9.58
C LEU A 91 14.12 8.78 10.17
N TYR A 92 13.78 9.13 11.42
CA TYR A 92 12.53 8.71 12.04
C TYR A 92 11.29 9.28 11.32
N CYS A 93 11.28 10.57 10.99
CA CYS A 93 10.18 11.20 10.25
C CYS A 93 10.04 10.64 8.84
N ASP A 94 11.14 10.33 8.15
CA ASP A 94 11.12 9.72 6.84
C ASP A 94 10.64 8.26 6.91
N TRP A 95 11.10 7.51 7.92
CA TRP A 95 10.61 6.16 8.19
C TRP A 95 9.12 6.14 8.53
N LEU A 96 8.61 7.09 9.31
CA LEU A 96 7.18 7.19 9.62
C LEU A 96 6.32 7.31 8.35
N LYS A 97 6.83 7.92 7.28
CA LYS A 97 6.12 8.00 5.98
C LYS A 97 6.04 6.66 5.26
N THR A 98 6.88 5.69 5.63
CA THR A 98 6.94 4.36 5.02
C THR A 98 6.06 3.32 5.73
N ILE A 99 5.58 3.62 6.94
CA ILE A 99 4.73 2.71 7.72
C ILE A 99 3.24 2.98 7.52
N ASP A 100 2.40 1.98 7.83
CA ASP A 100 0.97 2.08 7.61
C ASP A 100 0.32 3.15 8.50
N ALA A 101 -0.75 3.77 8.01
CA ALA A 101 -1.45 4.85 8.71
C ALA A 101 -1.91 4.46 10.13
N TRP A 102 -2.33 3.20 10.33
CA TRP A 102 -2.73 2.71 11.65
C TRP A 102 -1.53 2.51 12.59
N GLN A 103 -0.35 2.16 12.08
CA GLN A 103 0.88 2.05 12.86
C GLN A 103 1.42 3.44 13.25
N GLN A 104 1.26 4.43 12.36
CA GLN A 104 1.55 5.83 12.69
C GLN A 104 0.65 6.32 13.82
N ASP A 105 -0.64 5.98 13.76
CA ASP A 105 -1.61 6.35 14.79
C ASP A 105 -1.31 5.64 16.13
N ASP A 106 -0.99 4.35 16.09
CA ASP A 106 -0.56 3.57 17.26
C ASP A 106 0.68 4.21 17.94
N LEU A 107 1.72 4.54 17.15
CA LEU A 107 2.89 5.25 17.65
C LEU A 107 2.58 6.65 18.19
N ALA A 108 1.54 7.32 17.68
CA ALA A 108 1.14 8.64 18.15
C ALA A 108 0.51 8.59 19.56
N HIS A 109 -0.14 7.48 19.92
CA HIS A 109 -0.81 7.31 21.22
C HIS A 109 0.15 6.86 22.34
N ILE A 110 1.33 6.32 22.00
CA ILE A 110 2.34 5.93 22.99
C ILE A 110 3.02 7.17 23.56
N SER A 111 2.79 7.40 24.86
CA SER A 111 3.30 8.56 25.59
C SER A 111 4.72 8.37 26.12
N GLN A 112 5.11 7.13 26.44
CA GLN A 112 6.44 6.85 26.98
C GLN A 112 7.48 6.66 25.86
N PRO A 113 8.62 7.36 25.88
CA PRO A 113 9.64 7.25 24.84
C PRO A 113 10.18 5.82 24.67
N GLN A 114 10.41 5.11 25.78
CA GLN A 114 10.97 3.76 25.78
C GLN A 114 10.00 2.75 25.13
N GLU A 115 8.72 2.84 25.46
CA GLU A 115 7.67 2.01 24.85
C GLU A 115 7.54 2.31 23.36
N LYS A 116 7.70 3.57 22.96
CA LYS A 116 7.66 3.98 21.55
C LYS A 116 8.81 3.39 20.75
N VAL A 117 10.02 3.39 21.32
CA VAL A 117 11.20 2.74 20.71
C VAL A 117 10.99 1.24 20.58
N GLN A 118 10.44 0.59 21.61
CA GLN A 118 10.11 -0.84 21.55
C GLN A 118 9.06 -1.14 20.48
N ARG A 119 8.04 -0.28 20.33
CA ARG A 119 7.04 -0.42 19.29
C ARG A 119 7.61 -0.21 17.88
N VAL A 120 8.51 0.75 17.71
CA VAL A 120 9.25 0.93 16.45
C VAL A 120 10.04 -0.34 16.12
N ALA A 121 10.76 -0.89 17.10
CA ALA A 121 11.52 -2.13 16.93
C ALA A 121 10.61 -3.31 16.57
N SER A 122 9.41 -3.43 17.16
CA SER A 122 8.46 -4.48 16.79
C SER A 122 7.86 -4.27 15.41
N ILE A 123 7.57 -3.04 14.97
CA ILE A 123 7.12 -2.77 13.60
C ILE A 123 8.20 -3.13 12.58
N VAL A 124 9.47 -2.78 12.86
CA VAL A 124 10.60 -3.15 11.99
C VAL A 124 10.76 -4.67 11.94
N LYS A 125 10.65 -5.34 13.10
CA LYS A 125 10.72 -6.80 13.18
C LYS A 125 9.54 -7.49 12.49
N GLU A 126 8.31 -7.04 12.71
CA GLU A 126 7.11 -7.56 12.03
C GLU A 126 7.25 -7.45 10.50
N ARG A 127 7.88 -6.39 10.01
CA ARG A 127 8.17 -6.23 8.58
C ARG A 127 9.27 -7.18 8.09
N SER A 128 10.37 -7.30 8.82
CA SER A 128 11.43 -8.28 8.50
C SER A 128 10.89 -9.71 8.55
N ASP A 129 10.18 -10.07 9.61
CA ASP A 129 9.61 -11.40 9.81
C ASP A 129 8.51 -11.69 8.79
N ALA A 130 7.74 -10.69 8.33
CA ALA A 130 6.80 -10.85 7.23
C ALA A 130 7.52 -11.05 5.89
N GLU A 131 8.61 -10.33 5.65
CA GLU A 131 9.46 -10.51 4.47
C GLU A 131 10.12 -11.90 4.46
N ASP A 132 10.59 -12.37 5.63
CA ASP A 132 11.26 -13.66 5.82
C ASP A 132 10.26 -14.82 5.84
N SER A 133 9.10 -14.67 6.49
CA SER A 133 8.04 -15.71 6.51
C SER A 133 7.33 -15.84 5.16
N GLU A 134 7.20 -14.76 4.39
CA GLU A 134 6.78 -14.85 2.99
C GLU A 134 7.86 -15.49 2.10
N ALA A 135 9.14 -15.34 2.42
CA ALA A 135 10.25 -16.00 1.73
C ALA A 135 10.38 -17.49 2.06
N GLU A 136 10.10 -17.92 3.29
CA GLU A 136 10.26 -19.31 3.75
C GLU A 136 9.01 -20.19 3.54
N ALA A 137 7.79 -19.64 3.55
CA ALA A 137 6.55 -20.43 3.43
C ALA A 137 6.30 -21.03 2.02
N ARG A 138 7.10 -20.67 1.01
CA ARG A 138 7.10 -21.29 -0.32
C ARG A 138 8.51 -21.30 -0.92
N PRO A 139 9.15 -22.48 -1.04
CA PRO A 139 10.33 -22.62 -1.89
C PRO A 139 9.91 -22.29 -3.33
N GLY A 140 10.24 -21.08 -3.81
CA GLY A 140 9.96 -20.63 -5.17
C GLY A 140 8.87 -19.57 -5.35
N ALA A 141 8.29 -19.00 -4.29
CA ALA A 141 7.43 -17.83 -4.41
C ALA A 141 7.81 -16.79 -3.35
N GLY A 142 8.94 -16.11 -3.57
CA GLY A 142 9.30 -14.93 -2.79
C GLY A 142 8.18 -13.88 -2.81
N PRO A 143 8.23 -12.91 -1.88
CA PRO A 143 7.25 -11.84 -1.82
C PRO A 143 7.18 -11.19 -3.19
N LEU A 144 6.00 -10.72 -3.55
CA LEU A 144 5.65 -10.13 -4.84
C LEU A 144 6.48 -8.88 -5.18
N GLN A 145 7.81 -9.01 -5.35
CA GLN A 145 8.61 -8.21 -6.26
C GLN A 145 8.07 -8.55 -7.64
N ALA A 146 6.94 -7.94 -7.98
CA ALA A 146 6.56 -7.83 -9.37
C ALA A 146 7.77 -7.23 -10.08
N ALA A 147 8.17 -7.89 -11.16
CA ALA A 147 9.26 -7.44 -12.00
C ALA A 147 9.14 -5.93 -12.23
N ARG A 148 10.18 -5.18 -11.88
CA ARG A 148 10.22 -3.74 -12.13
C ARG A 148 10.78 -3.52 -13.52
N LEU A 149 9.99 -2.90 -14.37
CA LEU A 149 10.41 -2.50 -15.71
C LEU A 149 11.00 -1.12 -15.62
N ASN A 150 12.23 -0.96 -16.12
CA ASN A 150 12.77 0.37 -16.35
C ASN A 150 12.03 1.04 -17.52
N GLU A 151 12.28 2.34 -17.75
CA GLU A 151 11.58 3.11 -18.78
C GLU A 151 11.71 2.50 -20.20
N GLN A 152 12.89 1.98 -20.56
CA GLN A 152 13.11 1.35 -21.85
C GLN A 152 12.30 0.05 -21.99
N GLN A 153 12.28 -0.78 -20.95
CA GLN A 153 11.50 -2.01 -20.91
C GLN A 153 10.00 -1.71 -20.97
N LEU A 154 9.54 -0.70 -20.24
CA LEU A 154 8.15 -0.24 -20.24
C LEU A 154 7.74 0.29 -21.61
N SER A 155 8.61 1.07 -22.28
CA SER A 155 8.39 1.53 -23.66
C SER A 155 8.19 0.36 -24.61
N LYS A 156 9.02 -0.69 -24.53
CA LYS A 156 8.87 -1.87 -25.38
C LYS A 156 7.53 -2.57 -25.16
N VAL A 157 7.06 -2.67 -23.90
CA VAL A 157 5.74 -3.23 -23.60
C VAL A 157 4.65 -2.41 -24.27
N PHE A 158 4.66 -1.08 -24.10
CA PHE A 158 3.65 -0.23 -24.71
C PHE A 158 3.72 -0.22 -26.24
N ASP A 159 4.91 -0.26 -26.81
CA ASP A 159 5.09 -0.34 -28.26
C ASP A 159 4.54 -1.66 -28.81
N TYR A 160 4.78 -2.77 -28.11
CA TYR A 160 4.18 -4.06 -28.45
C TYR A 160 2.65 -3.99 -28.44
N LEU A 161 2.05 -3.42 -27.38
CA LEU A 161 0.60 -3.27 -27.29
C LEU A 161 0.03 -2.37 -28.38
N THR A 162 0.73 -1.29 -28.71
CA THR A 162 0.25 -0.31 -29.69
C THR A 162 0.40 -0.82 -31.12
N ARG A 163 1.38 -1.68 -31.43
CA ARG A 163 1.49 -2.36 -32.74
C ARG A 163 0.27 -3.20 -33.11
N ARG A 164 -0.53 -3.60 -32.13
CA ARG A 164 -1.78 -4.35 -32.35
C ARG A 164 -2.92 -3.44 -32.82
N LEU A 165 -2.74 -2.13 -32.73
CA LEU A 165 -3.70 -1.12 -33.13
C LEU A 165 -3.41 -0.64 -34.56
N THR A 166 -4.47 -0.29 -35.27
CA THR A 166 -4.36 0.39 -36.57
C THR A 166 -4.26 1.88 -36.33
N LEU A 167 -3.03 2.36 -36.12
CA LEU A 167 -2.77 3.79 -35.93
C LEU A 167 -2.78 4.54 -37.26
N THR A 168 -3.39 5.72 -37.25
CA THR A 168 -3.22 6.73 -38.30
C THR A 168 -1.79 7.30 -38.26
N ALA A 169 -1.36 7.91 -39.36
CA ALA A 169 -0.04 8.56 -39.43
C ALA A 169 0.11 9.68 -38.38
N GLU A 170 -0.98 10.40 -38.08
CA GLU A 170 -1.01 11.46 -37.06
C GLU A 170 -0.86 10.89 -35.64
N GLU A 171 -1.58 9.81 -35.31
CA GLU A 171 -1.46 9.14 -34.02
C GLU A 171 -0.05 8.57 -33.81
N GLN A 172 0.55 7.96 -34.84
CA GLN A 172 1.91 7.46 -34.78
C GLN A 172 2.92 8.60 -34.54
N GLN A 173 2.79 9.71 -35.28
CA GLN A 173 3.64 10.88 -35.09
C GLN A 173 3.51 11.45 -33.67
N GLN A 174 2.32 11.43 -33.09
CA GLN A 174 2.09 11.88 -31.73
C GLN A 174 2.73 10.93 -30.70
N VAL A 175 2.64 9.60 -30.90
CA VAL A 175 3.36 8.62 -30.06
C VAL A 175 4.87 8.86 -30.09
N ASP A 176 5.43 9.12 -31.28
CA ASP A 176 6.87 9.32 -31.47
C ASP A 176 7.37 10.64 -30.85
N LYS A 177 6.50 11.67 -30.79
CA LYS A 177 6.81 12.96 -30.18
C LYS A 177 6.78 12.92 -28.65
N LEU A 178 5.95 12.07 -28.05
CA LEU A 178 5.78 11.99 -26.61
C LEU A 178 6.85 11.09 -25.97
N GLN A 179 7.17 11.36 -24.70
CA GLN A 179 8.10 10.56 -23.90
C GLN A 179 7.53 10.29 -22.50
N GLY A 180 8.10 9.31 -21.80
CA GLY A 180 7.73 8.95 -20.44
C GLY A 180 6.24 8.67 -20.26
N LEU A 181 5.68 9.15 -19.15
CA LEU A 181 4.28 8.91 -18.77
C LEU A 181 3.27 9.46 -19.76
N LYS A 182 3.58 10.58 -20.43
CA LYS A 182 2.67 11.15 -21.43
C LYS A 182 2.51 10.20 -22.62
N ARG A 183 3.62 9.61 -23.08
CA ARG A 183 3.59 8.60 -24.14
C ARG A 183 2.77 7.38 -23.72
N PHE A 184 3.07 6.82 -22.54
CA PHE A 184 2.36 5.64 -22.04
C PHE A 184 0.87 5.91 -21.83
N GLY A 185 0.53 7.08 -21.30
CA GLY A 185 -0.84 7.55 -21.13
C GLY A 185 -1.60 7.70 -22.46
N TYR A 186 -0.96 8.32 -23.45
CA TYR A 186 -1.51 8.45 -24.81
C TYR A 186 -1.74 7.08 -25.47
N GLN A 187 -0.77 6.17 -25.39
CA GLN A 187 -0.90 4.80 -25.91
C GLN A 187 -2.03 4.02 -25.21
N LEU A 188 -2.21 4.19 -23.90
CA LEU A 188 -3.33 3.61 -23.16
C LEU A 188 -4.68 4.17 -23.60
N ARG A 189 -4.74 5.47 -23.91
CA ARG A 189 -5.95 6.09 -24.46
C ARG A 189 -6.31 5.49 -25.80
N LEU A 190 -5.34 5.35 -26.71
CA LEU A 190 -5.54 4.72 -28.02
C LEU A 190 -6.01 3.27 -27.89
N LEU A 191 -5.41 2.49 -26.98
CA LEU A 191 -5.83 1.13 -26.68
C LEU A 191 -7.28 1.06 -26.22
N ARG A 192 -7.74 2.05 -25.44
CA ARG A 192 -9.13 2.14 -24.99
C ARG A 192 -10.08 2.54 -26.10
N GLU A 193 -9.72 3.56 -26.88
CA GLU A 193 -10.57 4.13 -27.94
C GLU A 193 -10.76 3.15 -29.10
N GLN A 194 -9.68 2.56 -29.60
CA GLN A 194 -9.75 1.64 -30.73
C GLN A 194 -10.10 0.21 -30.32
N GLY A 195 -9.67 -0.23 -29.13
CA GLY A 195 -9.95 -1.56 -28.62
C GLY A 195 -11.33 -1.74 -27.99
N GLY A 196 -12.09 -0.65 -27.76
CA GLY A 196 -13.39 -0.64 -27.09
C GLY A 196 -13.37 -1.24 -25.67
N GLN A 197 -12.16 -1.51 -25.14
CA GLN A 197 -11.94 -2.26 -23.93
C GLN A 197 -11.04 -1.46 -22.99
N ASN A 198 -11.25 -1.67 -21.69
CA ASN A 198 -10.32 -1.16 -20.68
C ASN A 198 -8.90 -1.72 -20.97
N PRO A 199 -7.83 -0.94 -20.82
CA PRO A 199 -6.45 -1.41 -21.09
C PRO A 199 -6.07 -2.69 -20.33
N GLU A 200 -6.64 -2.92 -19.15
CA GLU A 200 -6.50 -4.18 -18.42
C GLU A 200 -7.13 -5.36 -19.17
N LYS A 201 -8.30 -5.16 -19.78
CA LYS A 201 -8.94 -6.19 -20.61
C LYS A 201 -8.12 -6.44 -21.87
N ALA A 202 -7.56 -5.40 -22.50
CA ALA A 202 -6.66 -5.56 -23.64
C ALA A 202 -5.46 -6.46 -23.29
N LEU A 203 -4.84 -6.25 -22.12
CA LEU A 203 -3.78 -7.13 -21.60
C LEU A 203 -4.26 -8.55 -21.29
N ARG A 204 -5.52 -8.72 -20.86
CA ARG A 204 -6.11 -10.05 -20.62
C ARG A 204 -6.50 -10.80 -21.90
N THR A 205 -6.70 -10.09 -23.02
CA THR A 205 -6.97 -10.73 -24.33
C THR A 205 -5.72 -11.28 -25.02
N LEU A 206 -4.52 -11.00 -24.49
CA LEU A 206 -3.28 -11.54 -25.05
C LEU A 206 -3.27 -13.07 -24.96
N SER A 207 -2.99 -13.72 -26.08
CA SER A 207 -2.66 -15.14 -26.13
C SER A 207 -1.36 -15.43 -25.39
N GLU A 208 -1.11 -16.71 -25.08
CA GLU A 208 0.13 -17.12 -24.40
C GLU A 208 1.37 -16.76 -25.23
N ALA A 209 1.30 -16.98 -26.55
CA ALA A 209 2.37 -16.68 -27.47
C ALA A 209 2.68 -15.18 -27.54
N GLU A 210 1.64 -14.33 -27.61
CA GLU A 210 1.81 -12.87 -27.60
C GLU A 210 2.41 -12.38 -26.27
N LEU A 211 1.96 -12.96 -25.15
CA LEU A 211 2.46 -12.60 -23.83
C LEU A 211 3.93 -13.01 -23.66
N ALA A 212 4.31 -14.19 -24.13
CA ALA A 212 5.69 -14.68 -24.13
C ALA A 212 6.59 -13.84 -25.02
N GLN A 213 6.14 -13.47 -26.23
CA GLN A 213 6.88 -12.59 -27.13
C GLN A 213 7.10 -11.22 -26.51
N MET A 214 6.07 -10.62 -25.91
CA MET A 214 6.19 -9.33 -25.23
C MET A 214 7.21 -9.39 -24.09
N VAL A 215 7.17 -10.43 -23.25
CA VAL A 215 8.16 -10.66 -22.19
C VAL A 215 9.57 -10.80 -22.76
N GLU A 216 9.72 -11.53 -23.86
CA GLU A 216 11.01 -11.70 -24.53
C GLU A 216 11.56 -10.37 -25.05
N GLU A 217 10.74 -9.56 -25.71
CA GLU A 217 11.11 -8.23 -26.21
C GLU A 217 11.56 -7.29 -25.09
N THR A 218 10.92 -7.36 -23.91
CA THR A 218 11.34 -6.55 -22.75
C THR A 218 12.79 -6.85 -22.34
N GLY A 219 13.27 -8.09 -22.47
CA GLY A 219 14.56 -8.51 -21.94
C GLY A 219 14.66 -8.49 -20.41
N ASN A 220 13.53 -8.40 -19.69
CA ASN A 220 13.52 -8.37 -18.23
C ASN A 220 13.70 -9.79 -17.65
N ALA A 221 14.77 -9.99 -16.88
CA ALA A 221 15.13 -11.30 -16.32
C ALA A 221 14.05 -11.85 -15.36
N ASP A 222 13.46 -11.01 -14.52
CA ASP A 222 12.44 -11.41 -13.55
C ASP A 222 11.16 -11.88 -14.25
N LEU A 223 10.73 -11.15 -15.30
CA LEU A 223 9.60 -11.58 -16.13
C LEU A 223 9.91 -12.91 -16.81
N LYS A 224 11.09 -13.07 -17.43
CA LYS A 224 11.49 -14.33 -18.09
C LYS A 224 11.51 -15.50 -17.12
N GLN A 225 12.10 -15.30 -15.93
CA GLN A 225 12.16 -16.31 -14.88
C GLN A 225 10.75 -16.75 -14.46
N PHE A 226 9.85 -15.78 -14.22
CA PHE A 226 8.47 -16.08 -13.86
C PHE A 226 7.72 -16.85 -14.95
N PHE A 227 7.99 -16.55 -16.22
CA PHE A 227 7.35 -17.20 -17.36
C PHE A 227 7.87 -18.61 -17.64
N SER A 228 9.09 -18.93 -17.21
CA SER A 228 9.68 -20.27 -17.39
C SER A 228 9.03 -21.36 -16.51
N GLY A 229 8.32 -20.97 -15.45
CA GLY A 229 7.64 -21.90 -14.54
C GLY A 229 6.31 -22.45 -15.10
N PRO A 230 5.83 -23.60 -14.57
CA PRO A 230 4.54 -24.20 -14.90
C PRO A 230 3.39 -23.42 -14.24
N ILE A 231 3.20 -22.17 -14.67
CA ILE A 231 2.24 -21.23 -14.11
C ILE A 231 1.09 -21.05 -15.10
N ASP A 232 -0.14 -21.11 -14.58
CA ASP A 232 -1.37 -20.80 -15.31
C ASP A 232 -1.32 -19.43 -16.01
N ILE A 233 -1.88 -19.36 -17.22
CA ILE A 233 -1.84 -18.19 -18.09
C ILE A 233 -2.50 -16.96 -17.45
N GLU A 234 -3.60 -17.13 -16.69
CA GLU A 234 -4.27 -16.02 -16.01
C GLU A 234 -3.46 -15.47 -14.83
N LYS A 235 -2.60 -16.29 -14.22
CA LYS A 235 -1.62 -15.81 -13.24
C LYS A 235 -0.50 -15.02 -13.93
N ARG A 236 0.01 -15.50 -15.08
CA ARG A 236 1.02 -14.78 -15.89
C ARG A 236 0.51 -13.42 -16.36
N LYS A 237 -0.71 -13.34 -16.90
CA LYS A 237 -1.35 -12.07 -17.30
C LYS A 237 -1.44 -11.09 -16.13
N ARG A 238 -1.94 -11.54 -14.97
CA ARG A 238 -2.03 -10.70 -13.77
C ARG A 238 -0.66 -10.21 -13.30
N PHE A 239 0.35 -11.06 -13.36
CA PHE A 239 1.71 -10.69 -13.00
C PHE A 239 2.26 -9.59 -13.90
N VAL A 240 2.08 -9.71 -15.22
CA VAL A 240 2.50 -8.69 -16.19
C VAL A 240 1.74 -7.37 -16.00
N VAL A 241 0.42 -7.41 -15.84
CA VAL A 241 -0.39 -6.19 -15.56
C VAL A 241 0.14 -5.49 -14.31
N ARG A 242 0.45 -6.24 -13.26
CA ARG A 242 1.00 -5.70 -12.02
C ARG A 242 2.42 -5.13 -12.20
N ALA A 243 3.26 -5.79 -12.99
CA ALA A 243 4.60 -5.30 -13.33
C ALA A 243 4.53 -3.97 -14.09
N ILE A 244 3.68 -3.88 -15.12
CA ILE A 244 3.42 -2.63 -15.86
C ILE A 244 2.95 -1.54 -14.90
N PHE A 245 1.97 -1.83 -14.05
CA PHE A 245 1.42 -0.89 -13.09
C PHE A 245 2.49 -0.34 -12.13
N ILE A 246 3.27 -1.21 -11.48
CA ILE A 246 4.32 -0.80 -10.55
C ILE A 246 5.38 0.03 -11.26
N SER A 247 5.71 -0.31 -12.50
CA SER A 247 6.69 0.41 -13.31
C SER A 247 6.19 1.80 -13.71
N CYS A 248 4.91 1.93 -14.08
CA CYS A 248 4.28 3.24 -14.31
C CYS A 248 4.27 4.11 -13.04
N MET A 249 4.04 3.51 -11.86
CA MET A 249 4.09 4.23 -10.59
C MET A 249 5.52 4.68 -10.22
N ASP A 250 6.53 3.86 -10.51
CA ASP A 250 7.93 4.24 -10.33
C ASP A 250 8.30 5.40 -11.28
N GLN A 251 7.89 5.33 -12.55
CA GLN A 251 8.09 6.41 -13.51
C GLN A 251 7.36 7.70 -13.09
N LEU A 252 6.12 7.59 -12.60
CA LEU A 252 5.39 8.71 -11.99
C LEU A 252 6.16 9.36 -10.86
N SER A 253 6.77 8.54 -10.00
CA SER A 253 7.56 9.02 -8.87
C SER A 253 8.88 9.68 -9.31
N ARG A 254 9.49 9.21 -10.41
CA ARG A 254 10.70 9.82 -10.99
C ARG A 254 10.40 11.15 -11.66
N GLU A 255 9.36 11.20 -12.51
CA GLU A 255 8.95 12.43 -13.17
C GLU A 255 8.48 13.47 -12.16
N ALA A 256 7.73 13.04 -11.14
CA ALA A 256 7.40 13.84 -9.96
C ALA A 256 8.62 14.52 -9.34
N ALA A 257 9.69 13.77 -9.07
CA ALA A 257 10.89 14.30 -8.47
C ALA A 257 11.58 15.39 -9.33
N SER A 258 11.33 15.40 -10.64
CA SER A 258 11.85 16.41 -11.57
C SER A 258 11.01 17.69 -11.68
N VAL A 259 9.80 17.72 -11.08
CA VAL A 259 8.91 18.89 -11.16
C VAL A 259 9.43 20.00 -10.23
N SER A 260 9.70 21.19 -10.80
CA SER A 260 10.14 22.35 -10.02
C SER A 260 9.02 22.91 -9.13
N GLU A 261 9.40 23.53 -8.01
CA GLU A 261 8.43 24.14 -7.09
C GLU A 261 7.62 25.25 -7.75
N ASP A 262 8.21 25.99 -8.70
CA ASP A 262 7.51 27.04 -9.45
C ASP A 262 6.35 26.48 -10.29
N LYS A 263 6.53 25.30 -10.91
CA LYS A 263 5.46 24.63 -11.65
C LYS A 263 4.33 24.18 -10.72
N LEU A 264 4.68 23.69 -9.53
CA LEU A 264 3.68 23.30 -8.53
C LEU A 264 2.91 24.50 -7.98
N ARG A 265 3.59 25.63 -7.74
CA ARG A 265 2.93 26.89 -7.33
C ARG A 265 2.00 27.42 -8.40
N ALA A 266 2.45 27.43 -9.67
CA ALA A 266 1.60 27.82 -10.79
C ALA A 266 0.37 26.91 -10.90
N HIS A 267 0.55 25.59 -10.74
CA HIS A 267 -0.57 24.65 -10.74
C HIS A 267 -1.54 24.88 -9.58
N LEU A 268 -1.05 25.09 -8.36
CA LEU A 268 -1.91 25.40 -7.21
C LEU A 268 -2.81 26.61 -7.50
N ALA A 269 -2.26 27.65 -8.14
CA ALA A 269 -3.03 28.84 -8.51
C ALA A 269 -4.12 28.57 -9.57
N THR A 270 -3.97 27.52 -10.39
CA THR A 270 -4.99 27.11 -11.38
C THR A 270 -6.11 26.24 -10.79
N LEU A 271 -5.95 25.71 -9.57
CA LEU A 271 -6.95 24.85 -8.95
C LEU A 271 -8.16 25.67 -8.45
N PRO A 272 -9.37 25.10 -8.41
CA PRO A 272 -10.53 25.74 -7.79
C PRO A 272 -10.26 26.09 -6.32
N PRO A 273 -10.82 27.19 -5.77
CA PRO A 273 -10.58 27.64 -4.39
C PRO A 273 -10.81 26.53 -3.35
N GLU A 274 -11.88 25.74 -3.52
CA GLU A 274 -12.19 24.62 -2.63
C GLU A 274 -11.09 23.55 -2.59
N GLN A 275 -10.45 23.26 -3.72
CA GLN A 275 -9.36 22.29 -3.80
C GLN A 275 -8.06 22.86 -3.23
N GLN A 276 -7.80 24.16 -3.43
CA GLN A 276 -6.69 24.85 -2.79
C GLN A 276 -6.83 24.78 -1.27
N ASP A 277 -8.00 25.11 -0.73
CA ASP A 277 -8.27 25.04 0.70
C ASP A 277 -8.12 23.62 1.27
N GLN A 278 -8.64 22.60 0.57
CA GLN A 278 -8.43 21.21 0.97
C GLN A 278 -6.96 20.81 1.01
N LEU A 279 -6.16 21.25 0.04
CA LEU A 279 -4.72 20.99 0.02
C LEU A 279 -4.02 21.72 1.17
N LEU A 280 -4.35 22.99 1.41
CA LEU A 280 -3.73 23.81 2.45
C LEU A 280 -4.05 23.34 3.88
N GLN A 281 -5.12 22.57 4.07
CA GLN A 281 -5.44 21.91 5.34
C GLN A 281 -4.57 20.68 5.63
N LEU A 282 -3.88 20.14 4.62
CA LEU A 282 -3.02 18.97 4.79
C LEU A 282 -1.68 19.33 5.45
N ARG A 283 -1.03 18.32 6.01
CA ARG A 283 0.35 18.45 6.51
C ARG A 283 1.31 18.76 5.34
N ALA A 284 2.44 19.42 5.60
CA ALA A 284 3.36 19.88 4.55
C ALA A 284 3.86 18.76 3.61
N ASP A 285 4.11 17.57 4.15
CA ASP A 285 4.49 16.37 3.40
C ASP A 285 3.34 15.85 2.52
N GLN A 286 2.14 15.78 3.08
CA GLN A 286 0.93 15.35 2.36
C GLN A 286 0.50 16.39 1.31
N PHE A 287 0.66 17.67 1.60
CA PHE A 287 0.40 18.78 0.70
C PHE A 287 1.25 18.66 -0.56
N LYS A 288 2.59 18.54 -0.41
CA LYS A 288 3.49 18.44 -1.56
C LYS A 288 3.20 17.19 -2.39
N ALA A 289 3.03 16.04 -1.73
CA ALA A 289 2.72 14.79 -2.43
C ALA A 289 1.38 14.86 -3.19
N ARG A 290 0.35 15.46 -2.59
CA ARG A 290 -1.00 15.53 -3.20
C ARG A 290 -1.11 16.59 -4.28
N LEU A 291 -0.44 17.74 -4.12
CA LEU A 291 -0.32 18.78 -5.14
C LEU A 291 0.48 18.29 -6.35
N LEU A 292 1.56 17.56 -6.11
CA LEU A 292 2.37 16.98 -7.17
C LEU A 292 1.60 15.89 -7.91
N ARG A 293 0.82 15.07 -7.19
CA ARG A 293 -0.08 14.09 -7.81
C ARG A 293 -1.18 14.79 -8.62
N SER A 294 -1.78 15.88 -8.13
CA SER A 294 -2.79 16.62 -8.90
C SER A 294 -2.19 17.24 -10.15
N TYR A 295 -0.98 17.78 -10.07
CA TYR A 295 -0.26 18.37 -11.20
C TYR A 295 -0.02 17.37 -12.33
N LEU A 296 0.53 16.19 -11.98
CA LEU A 296 0.80 15.17 -12.98
C LEU A 296 -0.49 14.61 -13.59
N LEU A 297 -1.57 14.55 -12.82
CA LEU A 297 -2.88 14.07 -13.26
C LEU A 297 -3.73 15.12 -13.98
N ALA A 298 -3.32 16.39 -13.99
CA ALA A 298 -3.99 17.43 -14.75
C ALA A 298 -3.77 17.25 -16.27
N ASP A 299 -2.72 16.54 -16.65
CA ASP A 299 -2.51 16.11 -18.02
C ASP A 299 -3.44 14.93 -18.35
N SER A 300 -4.32 15.13 -19.34
CA SER A 300 -5.33 14.14 -19.73
C SER A 300 -4.74 12.79 -20.12
N ASP A 301 -3.51 12.78 -20.68
CA ASP A 301 -2.88 11.55 -21.10
C ASP A 301 -2.42 10.75 -19.86
N VAL A 302 -1.88 11.44 -18.84
CA VAL A 302 -1.49 10.82 -17.56
C VAL A 302 -2.70 10.44 -16.71
N ALA A 303 -3.84 11.10 -16.89
CA ALA A 303 -5.09 10.73 -16.22
C ALA A 303 -5.57 9.32 -16.58
N GLU A 304 -5.25 8.79 -17.77
CA GLU A 304 -5.60 7.41 -18.14
C GLU A 304 -4.84 6.38 -17.31
N LEU A 305 -3.57 6.65 -17.02
CA LEU A 305 -2.77 5.83 -16.11
C LEU A 305 -3.41 5.76 -14.72
N ARG A 306 -4.05 6.86 -14.27
CA ARG A 306 -4.78 6.91 -13.00
C ARG A 306 -5.87 5.86 -12.92
N SER A 307 -6.61 5.64 -14.01
CA SER A 307 -7.73 4.69 -14.00
C SER A 307 -7.26 3.25 -13.74
N LEU A 308 -6.09 2.89 -14.27
CA LEU A 308 -5.40 1.63 -13.98
C LEU A 308 -4.90 1.60 -12.52
N ILE A 309 -4.29 2.70 -12.07
CA ILE A 309 -3.72 2.83 -10.74
C ILE A 309 -4.77 2.70 -9.64
N ASP A 310 -5.84 3.48 -9.73
CA ASP A 310 -6.89 3.51 -8.71
C ASP A 310 -7.61 2.16 -8.65
N ARG A 311 -7.72 1.41 -9.77
CA ARG A 311 -8.33 0.07 -9.78
C ARG A 311 -7.46 -0.97 -9.09
N GLU A 312 -6.16 -1.03 -9.36
CA GLU A 312 -5.26 -1.97 -8.68
C GLU A 312 -5.13 -1.67 -7.19
N ILE A 313 -5.06 -0.39 -6.81
CA ILE A 313 -5.10 0.03 -5.39
C ILE A 313 -6.40 -0.45 -4.74
N ASN A 314 -7.55 -0.28 -5.40
CA ASN A 314 -8.84 -0.74 -4.89
C ASN A 314 -8.91 -2.28 -4.82
N ALA A 315 -8.34 -3.00 -5.78
CA ALA A 315 -8.28 -4.46 -5.78
C ALA A 315 -7.39 -4.99 -4.66
N ALA A 316 -6.22 -4.39 -4.44
CA ALA A 316 -5.34 -4.69 -3.32
C ALA A 316 -6.02 -4.39 -1.98
N ARG A 317 -6.68 -3.23 -1.85
CA ARG A 317 -7.43 -2.85 -0.66
C ARG A 317 -8.56 -3.83 -0.34
N LYS A 318 -9.31 -4.30 -1.35
CA LYS A 318 -10.36 -5.33 -1.17
C LYS A 318 -9.81 -6.67 -0.66
N ARG A 319 -8.59 -7.05 -1.07
CA ARG A 319 -7.92 -8.27 -0.58
C ARG A 319 -7.47 -8.12 0.88
N LEU A 320 -6.93 -6.96 1.24
CA LEU A 320 -6.46 -6.66 2.59
C LEU A 320 -7.61 -6.46 3.59
N GLN A 321 -8.74 -5.92 3.14
CA GLN A 321 -9.93 -5.73 3.98
C GLN A 321 -10.71 -7.02 4.27
N GLY A 322 -10.18 -8.19 3.90
CA GLY A 322 -10.70 -9.48 4.36
C GLY A 322 -12.18 -9.67 4.05
N GLY A 323 -12.59 -9.39 2.80
CA GLY A 323 -13.92 -9.83 2.36
C GLY A 323 -14.04 -11.34 2.63
N PRO A 324 -15.13 -11.82 3.26
CA PRO A 324 -15.29 -13.23 3.54
C PRO A 324 -15.15 -14.02 2.23
N PRO A 325 -14.59 -15.24 2.27
CA PRO A 325 -14.51 -16.10 1.10
C PRO A 325 -15.94 -16.49 0.72
N GLY A 326 -16.57 -15.68 -0.12
CA GLY A 326 -17.96 -15.81 -0.52
C GLY A 326 -18.06 -15.89 -2.03
N ASP A 327 -18.32 -17.11 -2.49
CA ASP A 327 -19.12 -17.45 -3.65
C ASP A 327 -18.62 -16.98 -5.03
N GLY A 328 -17.83 -17.86 -5.64
CA GLY A 328 -17.89 -18.00 -7.09
C GLY A 328 -19.33 -18.31 -7.54
N PRO A 329 -19.68 -18.08 -8.82
CA PRO A 329 -21.08 -17.97 -9.26
C PRO A 329 -21.93 -19.25 -9.23
N ASN A 330 -21.46 -20.36 -8.64
CA ASN A 330 -22.11 -21.68 -8.70
C ASN A 330 -22.21 -22.37 -7.33
N GLY A 331 -22.56 -21.64 -6.28
CA GLY A 331 -22.80 -22.20 -4.94
C GLY A 331 -24.27 -22.10 -4.55
N GLU A 332 -25.10 -23.06 -4.98
CA GLU A 332 -26.44 -23.21 -4.44
C GLU A 332 -26.38 -23.65 -2.96
N GLY A 333 -27.03 -22.89 -2.08
CA GLY A 333 -27.74 -23.45 -0.93
C GLY A 333 -26.94 -23.69 0.36
N ARG A 334 -27.04 -22.75 1.30
CA ARG A 334 -27.78 -22.91 2.59
C ARG A 334 -27.38 -21.78 3.53
N GLY A 335 -28.27 -20.80 3.69
CA GLY A 335 -28.16 -19.83 4.78
C GLY A 335 -28.36 -20.51 6.14
N PRO A 336 -27.70 -20.04 7.21
CA PRO A 336 -28.02 -20.48 8.56
C PRO A 336 -29.29 -19.77 9.02
N ARG A 337 -30.36 -20.54 9.19
CA ARG A 337 -31.53 -20.11 9.94
C ARG A 337 -31.12 -19.94 11.40
N GLY A 338 -31.31 -18.74 11.92
CA GLY A 338 -31.34 -18.52 13.36
C GLY A 338 -32.60 -19.13 13.96
N ASP A 339 -32.45 -19.61 15.19
CA ASP A 339 -33.46 -19.57 16.25
C ASP A 339 -32.72 -19.89 17.57
N GLY A 340 -32.64 -18.91 18.49
CA GLY A 340 -32.47 -19.22 19.92
C GLY A 340 -33.85 -19.38 20.56
N PRO A 341 -34.00 -19.29 21.90
CA PRO A 341 -33.11 -19.71 22.99
C PRO A 341 -33.89 -20.54 24.06
N LYS A 342 -33.20 -21.28 24.95
CA LYS A 342 -33.51 -21.44 26.40
C LYS A 342 -32.73 -22.60 27.03
N GLY A 343 -32.15 -22.37 28.20
CA GLY A 343 -31.87 -23.42 29.18
C GLY A 343 -30.55 -23.30 29.92
N MET A 344 -30.57 -22.67 31.10
CA MET A 344 -29.51 -22.76 32.12
C MET A 344 -29.31 -24.20 32.61
N ARG A 345 -28.06 -24.63 32.86
CA ARG A 345 -27.62 -25.31 34.11
C ARG A 345 -26.11 -25.63 34.13
N GLY A 346 -25.47 -25.27 35.26
CA GLY A 346 -24.30 -25.85 35.98
C GLY A 346 -23.10 -26.38 35.19
N ILE A 347 -21.86 -25.89 35.37
CA ILE A 347 -20.95 -26.03 36.52
C ILE A 347 -20.60 -27.49 36.88
N LEU A 348 -19.29 -27.81 36.77
CA LEU A 348 -18.49 -28.93 37.31
C LEU A 348 -18.40 -30.29 36.57
N GLY A 349 -17.15 -30.73 36.36
CA GLY A 349 -16.73 -32.14 36.15
C GLY A 349 -16.39 -32.48 34.69
N ARG A 350 -15.12 -32.48 34.23
CA ARG A 350 -13.98 -33.37 34.55
C ARG A 350 -14.17 -34.82 34.03
N GLN A 351 -13.26 -35.20 33.13
CA GLN A 351 -12.69 -36.55 32.93
C GLN A 351 -13.48 -37.68 32.23
N LEU A 352 -12.83 -38.20 31.18
CA LEU A 352 -12.53 -39.61 30.86
C LEU A 352 -13.63 -40.56 30.35
N GLY A 353 -13.24 -41.32 29.31
CA GLY A 353 -13.65 -42.72 29.04
C GLY A 353 -14.89 -42.90 28.17
N LYS A 354 -14.77 -43.27 26.90
CA LYS A 354 -14.67 -44.66 26.38
C LYS A 354 -15.68 -45.66 26.96
N ASN A 355 -16.56 -46.12 26.06
CA ASN A 355 -17.28 -47.39 25.95
C ASN A 355 -18.75 -47.49 26.39
N ARG A 356 -19.54 -48.04 25.44
CA ARG A 356 -20.87 -48.71 25.53
C ARG A 356 -22.09 -47.78 25.63
N LEU A 357 -23.23 -47.98 24.98
CA LEU A 357 -23.90 -49.11 24.29
C LEU A 357 -24.89 -48.53 23.23
N PRO A 358 -25.45 -49.33 22.30
CA PRO A 358 -26.36 -48.88 21.25
C PRO A 358 -27.79 -48.65 21.78
N ASP A 359 -28.47 -47.67 21.18
CA ASP A 359 -29.86 -47.27 21.45
C ASP A 359 -30.84 -48.34 20.92
N PRO A 360 -31.83 -48.83 21.70
CA PRO A 360 -32.65 -49.98 21.35
C PRO A 360 -33.99 -49.59 20.69
N ASN A 361 -34.00 -48.68 19.71
CA ASN A 361 -35.28 -48.19 19.15
C ASN A 361 -35.42 -48.08 17.63
N ASP A 362 -34.51 -48.64 16.83
CA ASP A 362 -34.73 -48.74 15.39
C ASP A 362 -35.25 -50.13 15.02
N ARG A 363 -36.57 -50.27 15.09
CA ARG A 363 -37.31 -51.37 14.47
C ARG A 363 -37.37 -51.13 12.96
N GLU A 364 -36.84 -52.09 12.21
CA GLU A 364 -36.92 -52.24 10.76
C GLU A 364 -38.40 -52.33 10.26
N PRO A 365 -38.71 -51.77 9.08
CA PRO A 365 -39.79 -52.27 8.23
C PRO A 365 -39.28 -53.39 7.28
N PRO A 366 -40.15 -54.37 6.92
CA PRO A 366 -39.80 -55.58 6.16
C PRO A 366 -39.67 -55.35 4.63
N PRO A 367 -39.24 -56.36 3.85
CA PRO A 367 -38.31 -56.18 2.72
C PRO A 367 -39.01 -56.08 1.35
N GLU A 368 -38.41 -55.29 0.46
CA GLU A 368 -38.67 -55.35 -0.98
C GLU A 368 -37.37 -55.63 -1.74
N GLY A 369 -37.28 -56.85 -2.28
CA GLY A 369 -36.75 -57.21 -3.61
C GLY A 369 -35.31 -56.82 -4.02
N PRO A 370 -34.44 -57.80 -4.35
CA PRO A 370 -33.16 -57.52 -5.00
C PRO A 370 -33.30 -57.39 -6.53
N PRO A 371 -32.59 -56.46 -7.19
CA PRO A 371 -32.33 -56.56 -8.62
C PRO A 371 -31.07 -57.42 -8.91
N PRO A 372 -30.97 -58.00 -10.12
CA PRO A 372 -30.03 -59.08 -10.43
C PRO A 372 -28.70 -58.57 -11.02
N GLY A 373 -27.68 -59.43 -10.94
CA GLY A 373 -26.72 -59.59 -12.03
C GLY A 373 -25.36 -58.92 -11.84
N GLY A 374 -24.39 -59.71 -11.39
CA GLY A 374 -22.96 -59.42 -11.52
C GLY A 374 -22.13 -60.64 -11.10
N PRO A 375 -21.46 -61.34 -12.02
CA PRO A 375 -20.79 -62.61 -11.70
C PRO A 375 -19.54 -62.38 -10.83
N ARG A 376 -19.49 -63.04 -9.68
CA ARG A 376 -18.28 -63.18 -8.86
C ARG A 376 -17.39 -64.29 -9.45
N PRO A 377 -16.06 -64.09 -9.51
CA PRO A 377 -15.12 -65.13 -9.92
C PRO A 377 -15.06 -66.26 -8.88
N GLU A 378 -15.17 -67.50 -9.37
CA GLU A 378 -14.99 -68.74 -8.62
C GLU A 378 -13.54 -68.87 -8.14
N PHE A 379 -13.36 -68.96 -6.82
CA PHE A 379 -12.15 -69.49 -6.21
C PHE A 379 -12.33 -71.01 -6.06
N GLY A 380 -11.37 -71.79 -6.57
CA GLY A 380 -11.32 -73.24 -6.38
C GLY A 380 -11.07 -73.63 -4.91
N PRO A 381 -11.38 -74.88 -4.53
CA PRO A 381 -11.47 -75.33 -3.14
C PRO A 381 -10.13 -75.35 -2.35
N ASP A 382 -8.99 -75.10 -2.99
CA ASP A 382 -7.67 -75.26 -2.37
C ASP A 382 -6.87 -73.95 -2.19
N GLY A 383 -7.47 -72.78 -2.41
CA GLY A 383 -6.95 -71.51 -1.88
C GLY A 383 -5.58 -71.03 -2.36
N GLU A 384 -5.04 -71.53 -3.47
CA GLU A 384 -3.78 -71.02 -4.04
C GLU A 384 -3.99 -69.94 -5.13
N PRO A 385 -3.22 -68.84 -5.11
CA PRO A 385 -3.29 -67.80 -6.13
C PRO A 385 -2.67 -68.24 -7.47
N PRO A 386 -3.19 -67.76 -8.62
CA PRO A 386 -2.69 -68.16 -9.93
C PRO A 386 -1.26 -67.62 -10.19
N PRO A 387 -0.45 -68.35 -10.96
CA PRO A 387 0.92 -67.93 -11.29
C PRO A 387 0.92 -66.69 -12.20
N PRO A 388 1.97 -65.86 -12.15
CA PRO A 388 2.11 -64.69 -13.01
C PRO A 388 2.25 -65.14 -14.47
N ARG A 389 1.49 -64.48 -15.36
CA ARG A 389 1.60 -64.65 -16.81
C ARG A 389 2.87 -63.96 -17.34
N PRO A 390 3.45 -64.44 -18.45
CA PRO A 390 4.72 -63.97 -19.01
C PRO A 390 4.73 -62.51 -19.45
#